data_AF-A0A3E2B6C2-F1
#
_entry.id   AF-A0A3E2B6C2-F1
#
_cell.length_a   1.000
_cell.length_b   1.000
_cell.length_c   1.000
_cell.angle_alpha   90.00
_cell.angle_beta   90.00
_cell.angle_gamma   90.00
#
_symmetry.space_group_name_H-M   'P 1'
#
loop_
_entity.id
_entity.type
_entity.pdbx_description
1 polymer ?
#
loop_
_entity_poly.entity_id
_entity_poly.type
_entity_poly.pdbx_seq_one_letter_code
_entity_poly.pdbx_strand_id
1 'polypeptide(L)' 'MTISAIDTGSVLYFSHDELPTVRPLTQEAVLPLIRRALAKARHPIPPAMEVKSFSSRQGVLFFVLPRLPEETAAAPLC' A
#
# COMPACT_ATOMS: atom_id res chain seq x y z
N MET A 1 12.52 -7.69 2.31
CA MET A 1 11.33 -7.15 1.65
C MET A 1 11.24 -7.73 0.25
N THR A 2 10.05 -8.21 -0.11
CA THR A 2 9.76 -8.76 -1.44
C THR A 2 8.64 -7.93 -2.08
N ILE A 3 8.73 -7.68 -3.38
CA ILE A 3 7.68 -6.99 -4.15
C ILE A 3 7.29 -7.86 -5.33
N SER A 4 5.99 -7.97 -5.57
CA SER A 4 5.43 -8.64 -6.75
C SER A 4 4.38 -7.75 -7.39
N ALA A 5 4.45 -7.56 -8.70
CA ALA A 5 3.39 -6.92 -9.46
C ALA A 5 2.20 -7.89 -9.60
N ILE A 6 0.99 -7.35 -9.55
CA ILE A 6 -0.25 -8.05 -9.90
C ILE A 6 -0.99 -7.19 -10.92
N ASP A 7 -1.95 -7.76 -11.65
CA ASP A 7 -2.63 -7.10 -12.77
C ASP A 7 -3.15 -5.70 -12.42
N THR A 8 -3.63 -5.52 -11.19
CA THR A 8 -4.23 -4.26 -10.73
C THR A 8 -3.36 -3.51 -9.71
N GLY A 9 -2.09 -3.86 -9.48
CA GLY A 9 -1.30 -3.21 -8.43
C GLY A 9 -0.01 -3.91 -8.03
N SER A 10 0.32 -3.88 -6.74
CA SER A 10 1.53 -4.51 -6.22
C SER A 10 1.30 -5.10 -4.83
N VAL A 11 1.94 -6.24 -4.58
CA VAL A 11 1.98 -6.89 -3.28
C VAL A 11 3.38 -6.73 -2.70
N LEU A 12 3.46 -6.23 -1.47
CA LEU A 12 4.71 -6.06 -0.75
C LEU A 12 4.70 -6.92 0.50
N TYR A 13 5.77 -7.67 0.72
CA TYR A 13 6.01 -8.39 1.96
C TYR A 13 7.14 -7.72 2.75
N PHE A 14 6.87 -7.39 4.00
CA PHE A 14 7.86 -6.91 4.97
C PHE A 14 7.96 -7.91 6.11
N SER A 15 9.18 -8.36 6.39
CA SER A 15 9.45 -9.12 7.62
C SER A 15 9.28 -8.22 8.85
N HIS A 16 9.13 -8.80 10.04
CA HIS A 16 9.00 -8.02 11.27
C HIS A 16 10.17 -7.07 11.53
N ASP A 17 11.39 -7.44 11.15
CA ASP A 17 12.59 -6.60 11.30
C ASP A 17 12.61 -5.37 10.38
N GLU A 18 11.81 -5.40 9.31
CA GLU A 18 11.68 -4.30 8.35
C GLU A 18 10.53 -3.35 8.68
N LEU A 19 9.67 -3.74 9.63
CA LEU A 19 8.51 -2.94 10.02
C LEU A 19 8.89 -1.90 11.09
N PRO A 20 8.18 -0.77 11.12
CA PRO A 20 8.28 0.19 12.22
C PRO A 20 8.13 -0.51 13.57
N THR A 21 9.01 -0.16 14.51
CA THR A 21 8.91 -0.58 15.91
C THR A 21 7.69 0.01 16.61
N VAL A 22 7.14 1.11 16.08
CA VAL A 22 5.90 1.72 16.58
C VAL A 22 4.72 0.82 16.24
N ARG A 23 4.13 0.22 17.29
CA ARG A 23 2.89 -0.56 17.23
C ARG A 23 1.77 0.26 17.88
N PRO A 24 0.52 0.21 17.38
CA PRO A 24 0.06 -0.57 16.23
C PRO A 24 0.54 -0.01 14.89
N LEU A 25 0.64 -0.88 13.87
CA LEU A 25 0.92 -0.46 12.50
C LEU A 25 -0.30 0.29 11.94
N THR A 26 -0.28 1.61 12.04
CA THR A 26 -1.32 2.46 11.45
C THR A 26 -1.09 2.63 9.95
N GLN A 27 -2.15 2.90 9.20
CA GLN A 27 -2.06 3.15 7.76
C GLN A 27 -1.12 4.33 7.46
N GLU A 28 -1.16 5.39 8.27
CA GLU A 28 -0.28 6.56 8.14
C GLU A 28 1.20 6.21 8.31
N ALA A 29 1.55 5.32 9.25
CA ALA A 29 2.93 4.88 9.45
C ALA A 29 3.43 3.97 8.32
N VAL A 30 2.51 3.23 7.68
CA VAL A 30 2.82 2.25 6.63
C VAL A 30 2.93 2.89 5.24
N LEU A 31 2.17 3.95 4.96
CA LEU A 31 2.18 4.60 3.63
C LEU A 31 3.58 5.08 3.18
N PRO A 32 4.39 5.78 4.01
CA PRO A 32 5.74 6.16 3.65
C PRO A 32 6.65 4.95 3.38
N LEU A 33 6.49 3.87 4.15
CA LEU A 33 7.24 2.63 3.98
C LEU A 33 6.95 2.00 2.62
N ILE A 34 5.67 1.87 2.26
CA ILE A 34 5.22 1.34 0.97
C ILE A 34 5.74 2.21 -0.19
N ARG A 35 5.57 3.53 -0.10
CA ARG A 35 6.04 4.45 -1.15
C ARG A 35 7.54 4.34 -1.38
N ARG A 36 8.32 4.28 -0.30
CA ARG A 36 9.78 4.11 -0.37
C ARG A 36 10.16 2.76 -0.98
N ALA A 37 9.45 1.69 -0.63
CA ALA A 37 9.67 0.36 -1.17
C ALA A 37 9.41 0.30 -2.69
N LEU A 38 8.27 0.83 -3.14
CA LEU A 38 7.93 0.93 -4.56
C LEU A 38 8.96 1.77 -5.33
N ALA A 39 9.35 2.94 -4.79
CA ALA A 39 10.38 3.79 -5.37
C ALA A 39 11.72 3.05 -5.52
N LYS A 40 12.15 2.33 -4.48
CA LYS A 40 13.42 1.57 -4.48
C LYS A 40 13.40 0.47 -5.53
N ALA A 41 12.27 -0.19 -5.72
CA ALA A 41 12.09 -1.23 -6.72
C ALA A 41 11.78 -0.69 -8.12
N ARG A 42 11.72 0.65 -8.31
CA ARG A 42 11.34 1.30 -9.56
C ARG A 42 9.94 0.89 -10.06
N HIS A 43 9.06 0.54 -9.13
CA HIS A 43 7.65 0.31 -9.44
C HIS A 43 6.89 1.63 -9.55
N PRO A 44 5.82 1.70 -10.36
CA PRO A 44 4.92 2.83 -10.37
C PRO A 44 4.34 3.07 -8.97
N ILE A 45 4.30 4.34 -8.55
CA ILE A 45 3.70 4.75 -7.29
C ILE A 45 2.36 5.40 -7.60
N PRO A 46 1.22 4.78 -7.25
CA PRO A 46 -0.08 5.39 -7.47
C PRO A 46 -0.21 6.70 -6.69
N PRO A 47 -0.81 7.76 -7.28
CA PRO A 47 -1.04 9.03 -6.58
C PRO A 47 -2.01 8.85 -5.41
N ALA A 48 -3.07 8.06 -5.62
CA ALA A 48 -3.97 7.57 -4.59
C ALA A 48 -3.87 6.04 -4.53
N MET A 49 -3.77 5.50 -3.32
CA MET A 49 -3.64 4.06 -3.09
C MET A 49 -4.57 3.57 -2.00
N GLU A 50 -5.21 2.44 -2.24
CA GLU A 50 -5.84 1.63 -1.22
C GLU A 50 -4.84 0.58 -0.75
N VAL A 51 -4.67 0.47 0.57
CA VAL A 51 -3.73 -0.46 1.18
C VAL A 51 -4.50 -1.43 2.06
N LYS A 52 -4.39 -2.74 1.77
CA LYS A 52 -4.89 -3.81 2.64
C LYS A 52 -3.72 -4.54 3.27
N SER A 53 -3.73 -4.64 4.59
CA SER A 53 -2.69 -5.31 5.36
C SER A 53 -3.16 -6.68 5.86
N PHE A 54 -2.28 -7.68 5.74
CA PHE A 54 -2.51 -9.03 6.23
C PHE A 54 -1.32 -9.46 7.06
N SER A 55 -1.54 -9.61 8.36
CA SER A 55 -0.50 -10.08 9.28
C SER A 55 -0.25 -11.58 9.08
N SER A 56 1.02 -11.96 9.13
CA SER A 56 1.49 -13.34 9.14
C SER A 56 2.42 -13.56 10.33
N ARG A 57 2.83 -14.80 10.58
CA ARG A 57 3.74 -15.12 11.69
C ARG A 57 5.11 -14.45 11.58
N GLN A 58 5.59 -14.17 10.37
CA GLN A 58 6.94 -13.69 10.11
C GLN A 58 7.01 -12.23 9.63
N GLY A 59 5.85 -11.60 9.40
CA GLY A 59 5.80 -10.29 8.78
C GLY A 59 4.39 -9.90 8.36
N VAL A 60 4.30 -8.90 7.50
CA VAL A 60 3.02 -8.36 7.00
C VAL A 60 3.05 -8.26 5.48
N LEU A 61 1.95 -8.71 4.87
CA LEU A 61 1.65 -8.50 3.46
C LEU A 61 0.84 -7.22 3.30
N PHE A 62 1.24 -6.37 2.37
CA PHE A 62 0.47 -5.20 1.95
C PHE A 62 0.08 -5.35 0.49
N PHE A 63 -1.22 -5.34 0.24
CA PHE A 63 -1.77 -5.18 -1.11
C PHE A 63 -1.94 -3.69 -1.36
N VAL A 64 -1.31 -3.20 -2.42
CA VAL A 64 -1.33 -1.80 -2.83
C VAL A 64 -2.03 -1.73 -4.16
N LEU A 65 -3.22 -1.16 -4.14
CA LEU A 65 -4.07 -0.99 -5.31
C LEU A 65 -4.18 0.51 -5.61
N PRO A 66 -4.11 0.93 -6.89
CA PRO A 66 -4.43 2.29 -7.25
C PRO A 66 -5.89 2.54 -6.92
N ARG A 67 -6.16 3.62 -6.18
CA ARG A 67 -7.53 4.09 -6.03
C ARG A 67 -7.93 4.75 -7.34
N LEU A 68 -8.95 4.22 -7.99
CA LEU A 68 -9.58 4.94 -9.10
C LEU A 68 -10.12 6.25 -8.53
N PRO A 69 -9.92 7.40 -9.21
CA PRO A 69 -10.66 8.60 -8.87
C PRO A 69 -12.15 8.24 -8.94
N GLU A 70 -12.91 8.55 -7.90
CA GLU A 70 -14.37 8.51 -8.00
C GLU A 70 -14.74 9.49 -9.11
N GLU A 71 -15.09 8.97 -10.28
CA GLU A 71 -15.65 9.75 -11.37
C GLU A 71 -16.96 10.34 -10.84
N THR A 72 -16.93 11.62 -10.49
CA THR A 72 -18.11 12.48 -10.33
C THR A 72 -19.25 11.82 -9.58
N ALA A 73 -19.25 11.92 -8.24
CA ALA A 73 -20.52 11.96 -7.52
C ALA A 73 -21.31 13.14 -8.12
N ALA A 74 -22.26 12.80 -8.99
CA ALA A 74 -23.08 13.72 -9.74
C ALA A 74 -23.53 14.88 -8.84
N ALA A 75 -23.16 16.10 -9.24
CA ALA A 75 -23.81 17.28 -8.69
C ALA A 75 -25.32 17.07 -8.82
N PRO A 76 -26.11 17.15 -7.74
CA PRO A 76 -27.55 17.25 -7.91
C PRO A 76 -27.80 18.59 -8.59
N LEU A 77 -28.14 18.55 -9.88
CA LEU A 77 -28.87 19.62 -10.53
C LEU A 77 -30.29 19.62 -9.93
N CYS A 78 -30.46 20.40 -8.86
CA CYS A 78 -31.76 20.91 -8.39
C CYS A 78 -31.55 22.32 -7.84
#